data_AF-A0A0F5L3E3-F1
#
_entry.id   AF-A0A0F5L3E3-F1
#
_cell.length_a   1.000
_cell.length_b   1.000
_cell.length_c   1.000
_cell.angle_alpha   90.00
_cell.angle_beta   90.00
_cell.angle_gamma   90.00
#
_symmetry.space_group_name_H-M   'P 1'
#
loop_
_entity.id
_entity.type
_entity.pdbx_description
1 polymer ?
#
loop_
_entity_poly.entity_id
_entity_poly.type
_entity_poly.pdbx_seq_one_letter_code
_entity_poly.pdbx_strand_id
1 'polypeptide(L)'
;MFRVLSLLSLMSLFLGTGISLAQDSAPIEVNVNMARVLRISAPASTVIVGNPGIADVTIQDPQTLILTGKSYGQTNLIVLDGQGQPIADTLLDVVQMQAGVMTVYQGQSRTTLACAPVCQPVIMMGDDNTFTSQTLASSQIVESATQ
;
A
#
# COMPACT_ATOMS: atom_id res chain seq x y z
N MET A 1 51.48 3.52 58.41
CA MET A 1 50.09 3.03 58.37
C MET A 1 49.26 4.05 57.59
N PHE A 2 48.85 3.66 56.38
CA PHE A 2 47.62 4.01 55.63
C PHE A 2 47.06 5.45 55.57
N ARG A 3 46.70 5.84 54.32
CA ARG A 3 45.72 6.86 53.84
C ARG A 3 46.31 8.21 53.42
N VAL A 4 45.99 8.84 52.28
CA VAL A 4 45.06 8.61 51.16
C VAL A 4 45.63 9.43 50.00
N LEU A 5 45.90 8.82 48.85
CA LEU A 5 46.04 9.52 47.57
C LEU A 5 44.62 9.69 47.02
N SER A 6 44.17 10.93 46.79
CA SER A 6 42.94 11.19 46.01
C SER A 6 43.28 12.14 44.87
N LEU A 7 43.31 11.53 43.67
CA LEU A 7 43.50 12.17 42.38
C LEU A 7 42.35 13.16 42.11
N LEU A 8 42.69 14.40 41.77
CA LEU A 8 41.74 15.39 41.26
C LEU A 8 41.31 15.05 39.82
N SER A 9 40.08 14.58 39.71
CA SER A 9 39.05 14.90 38.70
C SER A 9 39.50 15.25 37.27
N LEU A 10 39.46 14.26 36.38
CA LEU A 10 39.41 14.44 34.93
C LEU A 10 37.93 14.48 34.51
N MET A 11 37.34 15.67 34.38
CA MET A 11 35.93 15.84 34.02
C MET A 11 35.77 15.73 32.49
N SER A 12 35.53 14.51 32.03
CA SER A 12 35.32 14.15 30.63
C SER A 12 34.10 14.86 30.02
N LEU A 13 34.36 15.67 29.00
CA LEU A 13 33.36 16.35 28.17
C LEU A 13 32.76 15.33 27.18
N PHE A 14 31.66 14.66 27.55
CA PHE A 14 30.89 13.84 26.62
C PHE A 14 30.03 14.75 25.73
N LEU A 15 30.53 15.08 24.53
CA LEU A 15 29.71 15.62 23.45
C LEU A 15 28.71 14.53 23.02
N GLY A 16 27.44 14.73 23.33
CA GLY A 16 26.36 13.87 22.84
C GLY A 16 26.23 13.99 21.33
N THR A 17 26.68 12.98 20.59
CA THR A 17 26.33 12.78 19.18
C THR A 17 24.88 12.32 19.13
N GLY A 18 23.97 13.22 18.74
CA GLY A 18 22.59 12.87 18.44
C GLY A 18 22.54 11.86 17.30
N ILE A 19 22.11 10.63 17.60
CA ILE A 19 21.85 9.61 16.60
C ILE A 19 20.56 10.02 15.89
N SER A 20 20.69 10.55 14.67
CA SER A 20 19.55 10.79 13.79
C SER A 20 19.13 9.44 13.22
N LEU A 21 18.07 8.84 13.78
CA LEU A 21 17.43 7.69 13.17
C LEU A 21 16.70 8.20 11.92
N ALA A 22 17.19 7.83 10.74
CA ALA A 22 16.42 8.02 9.51
C ALA A 22 15.10 7.26 9.68
N GLN A 23 13.99 7.99 9.79
CA GLN A 23 12.67 7.39 9.66
C GLN A 23 12.51 6.96 8.20
N ASP A 24 12.86 5.71 7.93
CA ASP A 24 12.42 5.05 6.71
C ASP A 24 10.90 4.99 6.78
N SER A 25 10.22 5.80 5.97
CA SER A 25 8.76 5.83 5.96
C SER A 25 8.28 4.46 5.48
N ALA A 26 7.59 3.72 6.35
CA ALA A 26 7.05 2.41 6.01
C ALA A 26 6.21 2.51 4.72
N PRO A 27 6.28 1.50 3.82
CA PRO A 27 5.50 1.50 2.59
C PRO A 27 3.99 1.66 2.86
N ILE A 28 3.31 2.36 1.97
CA ILE A 28 1.85 2.45 2.00
C ILE A 28 1.30 1.15 1.43
N GLU A 29 0.68 0.35 2.29
CA GLU A 29 -0.04 -0.85 1.87
C GLU A 29 -1.46 -0.52 1.39
N VAL A 30 -1.87 -1.13 0.27
CA VAL A 30 -3.25 -1.15 -0.23
C VAL A 30 -3.57 -2.54 -0.78
N ASN A 31 -4.80 -3.02 -0.59
CA ASN A 31 -5.19 -4.30 -1.16
C ASN A 31 -5.55 -4.17 -2.65
N VAL A 32 -5.27 -5.21 -3.44
CA VAL A 32 -5.74 -5.31 -4.83
C VAL A 32 -7.27 -5.15 -4.88
N ASN A 33 -7.75 -4.41 -5.88
CA ASN A 33 -9.16 -4.07 -6.10
C ASN A 33 -9.79 -3.24 -4.98
N MET A 34 -8.99 -2.63 -4.11
CA MET A 34 -9.46 -1.77 -3.02
C MET A 34 -8.88 -0.36 -3.16
N ALA A 35 -9.63 0.61 -2.63
CA ALA A 35 -9.20 1.98 -2.53
C ALA A 35 -8.85 2.35 -1.08
N ARG A 36 -7.85 3.21 -0.92
CA ARG A 36 -7.43 3.79 0.36
C ARG A 36 -7.36 5.30 0.22
N VAL A 37 -7.93 6.01 1.19
CA VAL A 37 -7.83 7.47 1.27
C VAL A 37 -6.49 7.83 1.90
N LEU A 38 -5.70 8.65 1.21
CA LEU A 38 -4.46 9.22 1.70
C LEU A 38 -4.67 10.71 1.96
N ARG A 39 -4.24 11.17 3.13
CA ARG A 39 -4.22 12.59 3.50
C ARG A 39 -2.77 13.07 3.48
N ILE A 40 -2.51 14.16 2.78
CA ILE A 40 -1.18 14.74 2.62
C ILE A 40 -1.06 16.06 3.38
N SER A 41 0.18 16.44 3.73
CA SER A 41 0.46 17.60 4.60
C SER A 41 0.30 18.95 3.89
N ALA A 42 0.30 18.99 2.56
CA ALA A 42 0.22 20.19 1.74
C ALA A 42 -0.59 19.95 0.45
N PRO A 43 -1.10 21.00 -0.22
CA PRO A 43 -1.83 20.88 -1.47
C PRO A 43 -1.02 20.21 -2.59
N ALA A 44 -1.49 19.08 -3.12
CA ALA A 44 -0.90 18.42 -4.29
C ALA A 44 -1.23 19.20 -5.57
N SER A 45 -0.21 19.43 -6.39
CA SER A 45 -0.36 19.91 -7.76
C SER A 45 -0.14 18.80 -8.78
N THR A 46 0.79 17.89 -8.49
CA THR A 46 1.17 16.80 -9.41
C THR A 46 1.30 15.51 -8.62
N VAL A 47 0.74 14.42 -9.16
CA VAL A 47 0.85 13.08 -8.60
C VAL A 47 1.41 12.16 -9.66
N ILE A 48 2.43 11.38 -9.29
CA ILE A 48 3.13 10.46 -10.17
C ILE A 48 3.12 9.09 -9.52
N VAL A 49 2.66 8.09 -10.27
CA VAL A 49 2.74 6.68 -9.89
C VAL A 49 3.77 6.02 -10.81
N GLY A 50 4.76 5.33 -10.22
CA GLY A 50 5.83 4.70 -10.99
C GLY A 50 5.31 3.69 -12.03
N ASN A 51 4.36 2.84 -11.63
CA ASN A 51 3.68 1.90 -12.51
C ASN A 51 2.14 1.98 -12.37
N PRO A 52 1.43 2.59 -13.33
CA PRO A 52 -0.04 2.71 -13.30
C PRO A 52 -0.79 1.39 -13.54
N GLY A 53 -0.08 0.30 -13.88
CA GLY A 53 -0.61 -1.06 -13.90
C GLY A 53 -0.75 -1.66 -12.50
N ILE A 54 0.08 -1.23 -11.53
CA ILE A 54 0.10 -1.73 -10.15
C ILE A 54 -0.88 -0.95 -9.27
N ALA A 55 -0.83 0.38 -9.32
CA ALA A 55 -1.71 1.25 -8.56
C ALA A 55 -2.11 2.47 -9.39
N ASP A 56 -3.16 3.16 -8.97
CA ASP A 56 -3.58 4.44 -9.55
C ASP A 56 -3.99 5.42 -8.44
N VAL A 57 -3.89 6.72 -8.70
CA VAL A 57 -4.23 7.75 -7.72
C VAL A 57 -5.06 8.86 -8.36
N THR A 58 -6.21 9.16 -7.74
CA THR A 58 -7.05 10.29 -8.12
C THR A 58 -7.02 11.37 -7.04
N ILE A 59 -6.95 12.64 -7.44
CA ILE A 59 -7.04 13.78 -6.52
C ILE A 59 -8.52 14.07 -6.27
N GLN A 60 -8.98 13.92 -5.02
CA GLN A 60 -10.36 14.25 -4.63
C GLN A 60 -10.49 15.73 -4.28
N ASP A 61 -9.52 16.25 -3.52
CA ASP A 61 -9.36 17.65 -3.17
C ASP A 61 -7.85 17.94 -2.99
N PRO A 62 -7.42 19.20 -2.79
CA PRO A 62 -5.99 19.52 -2.75
C PRO A 62 -5.17 18.72 -1.72
N GLN A 63 -5.75 18.22 -0.64
CA GLN A 63 -5.03 17.46 0.40
C GLN A 63 -5.52 16.02 0.58
N THR A 64 -6.43 15.55 -0.27
CA THR A 64 -7.01 14.21 -0.20
C THR A 64 -6.82 13.48 -1.53
N LEU A 65 -6.12 12.35 -1.46
CA LEU A 65 -5.88 11.46 -2.59
C LEU A 65 -6.61 10.13 -2.39
N ILE A 66 -7.14 9.57 -3.47
CA ILE A 66 -7.74 8.24 -3.50
C ILE A 66 -6.76 7.31 -4.22
N LEU A 67 -6.07 6.47 -3.46
CA LEU A 67 -5.18 5.43 -3.98
C LEU A 67 -5.98 4.16 -4.25
N THR A 68 -5.85 3.59 -5.45
CA THR A 68 -6.50 2.32 -5.83
C THR A 68 -5.44 1.28 -6.19
N GLY A 69 -5.46 0.12 -5.52
CA GLY A 69 -4.64 -1.02 -5.89
C GLY A 69 -5.23 -1.76 -7.09
N LYS A 70 -4.47 -1.92 -8.18
CA LYS A 70 -4.93 -2.56 -9.43
C LYS A 70 -4.36 -3.95 -9.63
N SER A 71 -3.06 -4.13 -9.38
CA SER A 71 -2.41 -5.44 -9.49
C SER A 71 -1.32 -5.60 -8.44
N TYR A 72 -0.92 -6.85 -8.18
CA TYR A 72 0.09 -7.17 -7.19
C TYR A 72 1.45 -6.58 -7.57
N GLY A 73 2.16 -6.08 -6.55
CA GLY A 73 3.55 -5.66 -6.71
C GLY A 73 3.90 -4.48 -5.82
N GLN A 74 5.14 -4.01 -6.00
CA GLN A 74 5.65 -2.80 -5.37
C GLN A 74 5.87 -1.73 -6.43
N THR A 75 5.44 -0.51 -6.14
CA THR A 75 5.73 0.68 -6.94
C THR A 75 5.98 1.87 -6.03
N ASN A 76 6.06 3.08 -6.55
CA ASN A 76 6.23 4.29 -5.75
C ASN A 76 5.20 5.35 -6.12
N LEU A 77 4.93 6.22 -5.16
CA LEU A 77 4.07 7.38 -5.27
C LEU A 77 4.88 8.63 -4.96
N ILE A 78 4.91 9.56 -5.91
CA ILE A 78 5.53 10.87 -5.75
C ILE A 78 4.43 11.91 -5.84
N VAL A 79 4.35 12.78 -4.84
CA VAL A 79 3.39 13.89 -4.77
C VAL A 79 4.17 15.18 -4.69
N LEU A 80 3.91 16.11 -5.61
CA LEU A 80 4.58 17.41 -5.69
C LEU A 80 3.59 18.54 -5.43
N ASP A 81 4.08 19.62 -4.82
CA ASP A 81 3.35 20.87 -4.68
C ASP A 81 3.38 21.73 -5.96
N GLY A 82 2.76 22.91 -5.92
CA GLY A 82 2.72 23.85 -7.05
C GLY A 82 4.08 24.45 -7.44
N GLN A 83 5.12 24.29 -6.61
CA GLN A 83 6.49 24.71 -6.91
C GLN A 83 7.36 23.54 -7.39
N GLY A 84 6.80 22.35 -7.51
CA GLY A 84 7.51 21.13 -7.89
C GLY A 84 8.33 20.52 -6.75
N GLN A 85 8.13 20.94 -5.49
CA GLN A 85 8.79 20.34 -4.33
C GLN A 85 8.04 19.08 -3.89
N PRO A 86 8.76 18.01 -3.49
CA PRO A 86 8.13 16.77 -3.05
C PRO A 86 7.44 16.95 -1.70
N ILE A 87 6.14 16.69 -1.68
CA ILE A 87 5.32 16.54 -0.48
C ILE A 87 5.46 15.12 0.08
N ALA A 88 5.51 14.13 -0.82
CA ALA A 88 5.71 12.73 -0.50
C ALA A 88 6.50 12.03 -1.61
N ASP A 89 7.39 11.12 -1.21
CA ASP A 89 8.04 10.13 -2.07
C ASP A 89 8.11 8.84 -1.25
N THR A 90 7.29 7.85 -1.61
CA THR A 90 7.11 6.65 -0.79
C THR A 90 6.82 5.42 -1.63
N LEU A 91 7.16 4.26 -1.10
CA LEU A 91 6.83 2.98 -1.70
C LEU A 91 5.35 2.64 -1.46
N LEU A 92 4.74 2.02 -2.47
CA LEU A 92 3.40 1.45 -2.44
C LEU A 92 3.52 -0.06 -2.55
N ASP A 93 2.94 -0.77 -1.59
CA ASP A 93 2.82 -2.22 -1.62
C ASP A 93 1.37 -2.61 -1.89
N VAL A 94 1.14 -3.26 -3.03
CA VAL A 94 -0.20 -3.73 -3.43
C VAL A 94 -0.29 -5.23 -3.18
N VAL A 95 -1.06 -5.60 -2.15
CA VAL A 95 -1.12 -6.96 -1.61
C VAL A 95 -2.50 -7.57 -1.72
N GLN A 96 -2.60 -8.89 -1.49
CA GLN A 96 -3.90 -9.56 -1.45
C GLN A 96 -4.65 -9.17 -0.18
N MET A 97 -5.96 -8.95 -0.30
CA MET A 97 -6.83 -8.89 0.87
C MET A 97 -6.85 -10.27 1.54
N GLN A 98 -6.26 -10.38 2.72
CA GLN A 98 -6.16 -11.65 3.45
C GLN A 98 -7.47 -12.01 4.17
N ALA A 99 -8.28 -11.01 4.53
CA ALA A 99 -9.52 -11.23 5.26
C ALA A 99 -10.66 -11.63 4.30
N GLY A 100 -11.33 -12.74 4.58
CA GLY A 100 -12.57 -13.13 3.88
C GLY A 100 -12.36 -13.55 2.42
N VAL A 101 -11.14 -13.81 1.96
CA VAL A 101 -10.84 -14.32 0.62
C VAL A 101 -10.20 -15.69 0.73
N MET A 102 -10.69 -16.65 -0.05
CA MET A 102 -10.17 -18.01 -0.14
C MET A 102 -9.74 -18.30 -1.58
N THR A 103 -8.56 -18.86 -1.76
CA THR A 103 -8.12 -19.39 -3.05
C THR A 103 -8.19 -20.91 -3.04
N VAL A 104 -8.86 -21.50 -4.04
CA VAL A 104 -8.99 -22.95 -4.21
C VAL A 104 -8.18 -23.38 -5.43
N TYR A 105 -7.30 -24.36 -5.23
CA TYR A 105 -6.48 -24.97 -6.28
C TYR A 105 -6.99 -26.37 -6.62
N GLN A 106 -7.31 -26.60 -7.89
CA GLN A 106 -7.68 -27.91 -8.45
C GLN A 106 -6.70 -28.25 -9.58
N GLY A 107 -5.58 -28.87 -9.23
CA GLY A 107 -4.44 -29.02 -10.15
C GLY A 107 -3.84 -27.66 -10.49
N GLN A 108 -3.81 -27.31 -11.78
CA GLN A 108 -3.35 -25.99 -12.25
C GLN A 108 -4.45 -24.93 -12.25
N SER A 109 -5.70 -25.32 -12.00
CA SER A 109 -6.83 -24.40 -11.98
C SER A 109 -6.87 -23.69 -10.63
N ARG A 110 -6.73 -22.36 -10.65
CA ARG A 110 -6.79 -21.49 -9.48
C ARG A 110 -8.11 -20.72 -9.53
N THR A 111 -8.88 -20.73 -8.45
CA THR A 111 -10.13 -19.95 -8.36
C THR A 111 -10.15 -19.17 -7.06
N THR A 112 -10.73 -17.97 -7.08
CA THR A 112 -10.82 -17.13 -5.88
C THR A 112 -12.27 -16.89 -5.47
N LEU A 113 -12.52 -16.96 -4.18
CA LEU A 113 -13.83 -16.79 -3.55
C LEU A 113 -13.74 -15.73 -2.45
N ALA A 114 -14.77 -14.92 -2.29
CA ALA A 114 -14.97 -14.07 -1.11
C ALA A 114 -16.04 -14.70 -0.20
N CYS A 115 -15.72 -14.91 1.07
CA CYS A 115 -16.52 -15.67 2.02
C CYS A 115 -16.96 -14.81 3.21
N ALA A 116 -18.28 -14.60 3.34
CA ALA A 116 -18.90 -14.03 4.55
C ALA A 116 -20.44 -14.22 4.56
N PRO A 117 -21.04 -15.19 5.28
CA PRO A 117 -20.51 -16.49 5.74
C PRO A 117 -20.51 -17.56 4.63
N VAL A 118 -21.17 -17.29 3.50
CA VAL A 118 -21.18 -18.14 2.30
C VAL A 118 -20.16 -17.58 1.32
N CYS A 119 -19.46 -18.47 0.61
CA CYS A 119 -18.48 -18.08 -0.39
C CYS A 119 -19.15 -17.75 -1.73
N GLN A 120 -18.77 -16.61 -2.32
CA GLN A 120 -19.20 -16.16 -3.63
C GLN A 120 -17.96 -16.02 -4.55
N PRO A 121 -18.10 -16.29 -5.86
CA PRO A 121 -17.00 -16.15 -6.80
C PRO A 121 -16.57 -14.68 -6.93
N VAL A 122 -15.26 -14.46 -6.93
CA VAL A 122 -14.66 -13.16 -7.25
C VAL A 122 -13.53 -13.37 -8.24
N ILE A 123 -13.35 -12.42 -9.15
CA ILE A 123 -12.29 -12.50 -10.15
C ILE A 123 -11.02 -11.88 -9.57
N MET A 124 -9.95 -12.65 -9.50
CA MET A 124 -8.61 -12.17 -9.18
C MET A 124 -7.60 -12.52 -10.29
N MET A 125 -6.55 -11.71 -10.36
CA MET A 125 -5.42 -11.96 -11.27
C MET A 125 -4.81 -13.34 -10.99
N GLY A 126 -4.63 -14.13 -12.06
CA GLY A 126 -4.11 -15.49 -11.97
C GLY A 126 -5.16 -16.55 -11.68
N ASP A 127 -6.45 -16.20 -11.60
CA ASP A 127 -7.52 -17.19 -11.65
C ASP A 127 -7.60 -17.87 -13.03
N ASP A 128 -8.15 -19.07 -13.04
CA ASP A 128 -8.39 -19.87 -14.23
C ASP A 128 -9.25 -19.09 -15.24
N ASN A 129 -8.86 -19.15 -16.52
CA ASN A 129 -9.52 -18.40 -17.57
C ASN A 129 -10.98 -18.84 -17.78
N THR A 130 -11.29 -20.12 -17.56
CA THR A 130 -12.66 -20.65 -17.67
C THR A 130 -13.51 -20.12 -16.53
N PHE A 131 -12.99 -20.17 -15.29
CA PHE A 131 -13.68 -19.58 -14.13
C PHE A 131 -13.91 -18.08 -14.29
N THR A 132 -12.89 -17.36 -14.75
CA THR A 132 -12.95 -15.91 -14.98
C THR A 132 -14.01 -15.57 -16.04
N SER A 133 -13.98 -16.23 -17.20
CA SER A 133 -14.94 -15.97 -18.27
C SER A 133 -16.39 -16.30 -17.87
N GLN A 134 -16.62 -17.38 -17.11
CA GLN A 134 -17.95 -17.72 -16.60
C GLN A 134 -18.46 -16.70 -15.58
N THR A 135 -17.61 -16.22 -14.68
CA THR A 135 -17.98 -15.21 -13.67
C THR A 135 -18.23 -13.84 -14.30
N LEU A 136 -17.50 -13.47 -15.36
CA LEU A 136 -17.79 -12.28 -16.15
C LEU A 136 -19.14 -12.40 -16.88
N ALA A 137 -19.40 -13.55 -17.51
CA ALA A 137 -20.65 -13.80 -18.22
C ALA A 137 -21.86 -13.75 -17.27
N SER A 138 -21.74 -14.33 -16.06
CA SER A 138 -22.83 -14.26 -15.07
C SER A 138 -23.11 -12.83 -14.61
N SER A 139 -22.07 -12.02 -14.43
CA SER A 139 -22.21 -10.60 -14.07
C SER A 139 -22.93 -9.80 -15.16
N GLN A 140 -22.59 -10.03 -16.44
CA GLN A 140 -23.25 -9.40 -17.58
C GLN A 140 -24.73 -9.79 -17.70
N ILE A 141 -25.08 -11.04 -17.41
CA ILE A 141 -26.48 -11.50 -17.40
C ILE A 141 -27.28 -10.72 -16.36
N VAL A 142 -26.74 -10.56 -15.14
CA VAL A 142 -27.39 -9.80 -14.07
C VAL A 142 -27.59 -8.35 -14.48
N GLU A 143 -26.58 -7.70 -15.06
CA GLU A 143 -26.69 -6.32 -15.56
C GLU A 143 -27.79 -6.18 -16.62
N SER A 144 -27.86 -7.13 -17.57
CA SER A 144 -28.86 -7.10 -18.64
C SER A 144 -30.29 -7.29 -18.15
N ALA A 145 -30.50 -7.97 -17.01
CA ALA A 145 -31.81 -8.22 -16.44
C ALA A 145 -32.37 -7.01 -15.65
N THR A 146 -31.56 -5.98 -15.44
CA THR A 146 -31.96 -4.75 -14.73
C THR A 146 -32.34 -3.59 -15.66
N GLN A 147 -32.27 -3.80 -16.98
CA GLN A 147 -32.74 -2.87 -18.02
C GLN A 147 -34.13 -3.27 -18.52
#